data_AF-A0A3D0H3G3-F1
#
_entry.id   AF-A0A3D0H3G3-F1
#
_cell.length_a   1.000
_cell.length_b   1.000
_cell.length_c   1.000
_cell.angle_alpha   90.00
_cell.angle_beta   90.00
_cell.angle_gamma   90.00
#
_symmetry.space_group_name_H-M   'P 1'
#
loop_
_entity.id
_entity.type
_entity.pdbx_description
1 polymer ?
#
loop_
_entity_poly.entity_id
_entity_poly.type
_entity_poly.pdbx_seq_one_letter_code
_entity_poly.pdbx_strand_id
1 'polypeptide(L)'
;ERLAQIDYNSLCGQGHDDCCREPVVMTLMEAVYLTHSMNTSLGRMEREAVIERAVAVLRRKRELPQGGKIDDQGEVLVEKCRQARVLCPLNESRQCRLFEARPVACRLFDLPHGERLVHSADVGQGLTRLSGDVWFAFTSRFPGNPPLSFSLSEVVSGKFVQSFFHRLMQTE
;
A
#
# COMPACT_ATOMS: atom_id res chain seq x y z
N GLU A 1 -26.60 8.23 -0.17
CA GLU A 1 -26.86 9.25 0.87
C GLU A 1 -25.68 9.46 1.85
N ARG A 2 -25.08 8.44 2.49
CA ARG A 2 -23.91 8.63 3.39
C ARG A 2 -22.62 9.15 2.73
N LEU A 3 -22.36 8.85 1.46
CA LEU A 3 -21.16 9.33 0.73
C LEU A 3 -21.16 10.84 0.45
N ALA A 4 -22.32 11.51 0.52
CA ALA A 4 -22.45 12.95 0.25
C ALA A 4 -22.15 13.84 1.48
N GLN A 5 -21.92 13.25 2.64
CA GLN A 5 -21.65 13.97 3.90
C GLN A 5 -20.20 13.84 4.37
N ILE A 6 -19.33 13.21 3.57
CA ILE A 6 -17.93 13.05 3.95
C ILE A 6 -17.23 14.39 3.68
N ASP A 7 -16.85 15.07 4.76
CA ASP A 7 -15.96 16.22 4.66
C ASP A 7 -14.59 15.73 4.18
N TYR A 8 -14.29 15.96 2.90
CA TYR A 8 -13.01 15.57 2.30
C TYR A 8 -11.82 16.17 3.05
N ASN A 9 -11.99 17.31 3.72
CA ASN A 9 -10.95 17.95 4.51
C ASN A 9 -10.72 17.27 5.86
N SER A 10 -11.59 16.34 6.28
CA SER A 10 -11.40 15.58 7.52
C SER A 10 -10.75 14.22 7.29
N LEU A 11 -10.51 13.81 6.05
CA LEU A 11 -9.98 12.48 5.71
C LEU A 11 -8.46 12.38 5.80
N CYS A 12 -7.95 11.17 6.05
CA CYS A 12 -6.51 10.91 6.08
C CYS A 12 -5.87 11.23 4.71
N GLY A 13 -4.81 12.03 4.71
CA GLY A 13 -4.13 12.52 3.52
C GLY A 13 -4.61 13.90 3.04
N GLN A 14 -5.57 14.51 3.73
CA GLN A 14 -5.95 15.93 3.58
C GLN A 14 -6.00 16.62 4.96
N GLY A 15 -6.84 16.10 5.88
CA GLY A 15 -7.04 16.68 7.21
C GLY A 15 -6.03 16.23 8.26
N HIS A 16 -5.57 14.98 8.16
CA HIS A 16 -4.59 14.38 9.06
C HIS A 16 -3.77 13.31 8.32
N ASP A 17 -2.75 12.75 8.98
CA ASP A 17 -1.76 11.84 8.39
C ASP A 17 -1.65 10.51 9.12
N ASP A 18 -2.67 10.10 9.87
CA ASP A 18 -2.54 8.97 10.80
C ASP A 18 -2.33 7.63 10.08
N CYS A 19 -3.03 7.41 8.95
CA CYS A 19 -2.81 6.25 8.08
C CYS A 19 -1.40 6.21 7.49
N CYS A 20 -0.71 7.35 7.38
CA CYS A 20 0.65 7.44 6.83
C CYS A 20 1.71 6.93 7.81
N ARG A 21 1.36 6.63 9.06
CA ARG A 21 2.27 6.13 10.10
C ARG A 21 2.21 4.61 10.22
N GLU A 22 1.35 3.97 9.43
CA GLU A 22 1.16 2.52 9.41
C GLU A 22 1.72 1.92 8.12
N PRO A 23 2.33 0.72 8.19
CA PRO A 23 2.73 -0.01 7.01
C PRO A 23 1.49 -0.43 6.21
N VAL A 24 1.37 0.12 5.00
CA VAL A 24 0.32 -0.26 4.06
C VAL A 24 0.83 -1.40 3.18
N VAL A 25 0.06 -2.49 3.15
CA VAL A 25 0.23 -3.63 2.24
C VAL A 25 -0.97 -3.66 1.30
N MET A 26 -0.73 -3.98 0.04
CA MET A 26 -1.75 -3.96 -1.00
C MET A 26 -1.60 -5.13 -1.97
N THR A 27 -2.69 -5.41 -2.67
CA THR A 27 -2.76 -6.47 -3.70
C THR A 27 -2.03 -6.08 -4.99
N LEU A 28 -1.86 -7.03 -5.92
CA LEU A 28 -1.29 -6.75 -7.25
C LEU A 28 -2.10 -5.69 -7.99
N MET A 29 -3.43 -5.79 -7.99
CA MET A 29 -4.28 -4.83 -8.69
C MET A 29 -4.12 -3.41 -8.14
N GLU A 30 -4.04 -3.26 -6.81
CA GLU A 30 -3.75 -1.97 -6.18
C GLU A 30 -2.36 -1.45 -6.53
N ALA A 31 -1.34 -2.33 -6.53
CA ALA A 31 0.03 -1.94 -6.88
C ALA A 31 0.11 -1.41 -8.33
N VAL A 32 -0.57 -2.09 -9.26
CA VAL A 32 -0.67 -1.67 -10.68
C VAL A 32 -1.40 -0.33 -10.77
N TYR A 33 -2.54 -0.19 -10.10
CA TYR A 33 -3.33 1.04 -10.14
C TYR A 33 -2.60 2.24 -9.53
N LEU A 34 -1.95 2.06 -8.38
CA LEU A 34 -1.17 3.11 -7.72
C LEU A 34 0.02 3.54 -8.60
N THR A 35 0.73 2.59 -9.20
CA THR A 35 1.84 2.88 -10.12
C THR A 35 1.35 3.63 -11.35
N HIS A 36 0.24 3.20 -11.94
CA HIS A 36 -0.38 3.89 -13.07
C HIS A 36 -0.75 5.33 -12.71
N SER A 37 -1.48 5.54 -11.61
CA SER A 37 -1.87 6.87 -11.15
C SER A 37 -0.66 7.77 -10.83
N MET A 38 0.37 7.22 -10.19
CA MET A 38 1.63 7.93 -9.94
C MET A 38 2.25 8.44 -11.25
N ASN A 39 2.28 7.58 -12.28
CA ASN A 39 2.89 7.91 -13.57
C ASN A 39 2.07 8.89 -14.40
N THR A 40 0.74 8.92 -14.23
CA THR A 40 -0.15 9.82 -14.98
C THR A 40 -0.43 11.13 -14.26
N SER A 41 -0.33 11.16 -12.92
CA SER A 41 -0.74 12.32 -12.11
C SER A 41 0.43 13.16 -11.60
N LEU A 42 1.63 12.58 -11.44
CA LEU A 42 2.80 13.30 -10.91
C LEU A 42 3.77 13.72 -12.01
N GLY A 43 4.23 14.97 -11.93
CA GLY A 43 5.34 15.47 -12.74
C GLY A 43 6.65 14.72 -12.45
N ARG A 44 7.65 14.90 -13.33
CA ARG A 44 8.95 14.23 -13.19
C ARG A 44 9.61 14.48 -11.82
N MET A 45 9.68 15.75 -11.41
CA MET A 45 10.32 16.15 -10.15
C MET A 45 9.60 15.58 -8.94
N GLU A 46 8.26 15.62 -8.93
CA GLU A 46 7.44 15.10 -7.83
C GLU A 46 7.57 13.58 -7.72
N ARG A 47 7.58 12.90 -8.87
CA ARG A 47 7.77 11.45 -8.96
C ARG A 47 9.15 11.03 -8.43
N GLU A 48 10.20 11.75 -8.79
CA GLU A 48 11.55 11.52 -8.27
C GLU A 48 11.58 11.70 -6.74
N ALA A 49 10.97 12.76 -6.21
CA ALA A 49 10.88 13.02 -4.78
C ALA A 49 10.10 11.94 -4.00
N VAL A 50 8.99 11.39 -4.54
CA VAL A 50 8.28 10.28 -3.86
C VAL A 50 9.06 8.97 -3.95
N ILE A 51 9.78 8.71 -5.05
CA ILE A 51 10.64 7.52 -5.19
C ILE A 51 11.80 7.57 -4.20
N GLU A 52 12.47 8.71 -4.07
CA GLU A 52 13.55 8.91 -3.09
C GLU A 52 13.07 8.68 -1.66
N ARG A 53 11.92 9.26 -1.30
CA ARG A 53 11.27 8.99 -0.01
C ARG A 53 10.96 7.50 0.18
N ALA A 54 10.45 6.82 -0.85
CA ALA A 54 10.15 5.40 -0.77
C ALA A 54 11.40 4.56 -0.53
N VAL A 55 12.51 4.87 -1.21
CA VAL A 55 13.80 4.22 -0.97
C VAL A 55 14.30 4.48 0.45
N ALA A 56 14.19 5.70 0.96
CA ALA A 56 14.55 6.05 2.33
C ALA A 56 13.72 5.26 3.36
N VAL A 57 12.41 5.17 3.17
CA VAL A 57 11.51 4.36 4.02
C VAL A 57 11.91 2.89 4.00
N LEU A 58 12.22 2.33 2.84
CA LEU A 58 12.67 0.94 2.72
C LEU A 58 14.04 0.68 3.37
N ARG A 59 14.94 1.65 3.38
CA ARG A 59 16.21 1.56 4.13
C ARG A 59 15.90 1.58 5.62
N ARG A 60 15.09 2.54 6.07
CA ARG A 60 14.74 2.69 7.48
C ARG A 60 14.04 1.45 8.04
N LYS A 61 13.11 0.86 7.30
CA LYS A 61 12.43 -0.38 7.69
C LYS A 61 13.38 -1.57 7.86
N ARG A 62 14.46 -1.65 7.06
CA ARG A 62 15.48 -2.72 7.16
C ARG A 62 16.40 -2.55 8.37
N GLU A 63 16.58 -1.31 8.83
CA GLU A 63 17.38 -0.98 10.03
C GLU A 63 16.61 -1.24 11.34
N LEU A 64 15.30 -1.47 11.28
CA LEU A 64 14.51 -1.77 12.47
C LEU A 64 14.90 -3.14 13.03
N PRO A 65 15.14 -3.28 14.34
CA PRO A 65 15.54 -4.54 14.95
C PRO A 65 14.54 -5.66 14.64
N GLN A 66 15.01 -6.75 14.01
CA GLN A 66 14.22 -7.97 13.84
C GLN A 66 14.11 -8.71 15.18
N GLY A 67 13.14 -8.30 15.98
CA GLY A 67 12.82 -8.96 17.25
C GLY A 67 12.10 -10.29 17.03
N GLY A 68 12.84 -11.38 17.27
CA GLY A 68 12.43 -12.69 17.81
C GLY A 68 11.08 -13.32 17.43
N LYS A 69 11.16 -14.43 16.69
CA LYS A 69 10.14 -15.49 16.44
C LYS A 69 8.79 -15.04 15.86
N ILE A 70 8.18 -15.99 15.15
CA ILE A 70 7.16 -15.80 14.13
C ILE A 70 5.79 -16.05 14.72
N ASP A 71 5.06 -14.99 14.96
CA ASP A 71 3.61 -14.94 15.06
C ASP A 71 3.18 -13.49 14.72
N ASP A 72 2.32 -13.33 13.71
CA ASP A 72 1.73 -12.07 13.24
C ASP A 72 2.67 -10.90 12.91
N GLN A 73 3.39 -11.04 11.78
CA GLN A 73 4.28 -10.03 11.16
C GLN A 73 3.63 -8.64 10.91
N GLY A 74 2.30 -8.50 11.09
CA GLY A 74 1.56 -7.25 10.94
C GLY A 74 1.71 -6.29 12.13
N GLU A 75 1.30 -6.71 13.33
CA GLU A 75 1.13 -5.79 14.47
C GLU A 75 2.47 -5.28 15.03
N VAL A 76 3.46 -6.16 15.15
CA VAL A 76 4.81 -5.79 15.61
C VAL A 76 5.48 -4.80 14.65
N LEU A 77 5.26 -4.96 13.35
CA LEU A 77 5.80 -4.06 12.34
C LEU A 77 5.11 -2.69 12.37
N VAL A 78 3.79 -2.66 12.57
CA VAL A 78 3.02 -1.41 12.76
C VAL A 78 3.57 -0.62 13.93
N GLU A 79 3.76 -1.28 15.09
CA GLU A 79 4.23 -0.61 16.30
C GLU A 79 5.67 -0.08 16.14
N LYS A 80 6.57 -0.89 15.55
CA LYS A 80 7.94 -0.42 15.26
C LYS A 80 7.97 0.75 14.27
N CYS A 81 7.12 0.74 13.25
CA CYS A 81 7.01 1.86 12.31
C CYS A 81 6.52 3.14 13.00
N ARG A 82 5.54 3.01 13.90
CA ARG A 82 5.04 4.14 14.73
C ARG A 82 6.12 4.69 15.64
N GLN A 83 6.84 3.83 16.37
CA GLN A 83 7.93 4.21 17.28
C GLN A 83 9.08 4.91 16.53
N ALA A 84 9.46 4.36 15.37
CA ALA A 84 10.50 4.95 14.52
C ALA A 84 10.02 6.15 13.69
N ARG A 85 8.74 6.56 13.85
CA ARG A 85 8.09 7.66 13.14
C ARG A 85 8.30 7.58 11.62
N VAL A 86 8.21 6.36 11.08
CA VAL A 86 8.37 6.13 9.64
C VAL A 86 7.09 6.54 8.93
N LEU A 87 7.18 7.59 8.11
CA LEU A 87 6.05 8.06 7.31
C LEU A 87 5.96 7.36 5.95
N CYS A 88 4.74 7.28 5.43
CA CYS A 88 4.46 6.89 4.06
C CYS A 88 5.22 7.80 3.08
N PRO A 89 5.83 7.25 2.01
CA PRO A 89 6.54 8.06 1.01
C PRO A 89 5.67 9.04 0.23
N LEU A 90 4.35 8.82 0.19
CA LEU A 90 3.39 9.73 -0.44
C LEU A 90 2.99 10.89 0.48
N ASN A 91 3.43 10.89 1.75
CA ASN A 91 3.14 11.97 2.69
C ASN A 91 4.09 13.15 2.46
N GLU A 92 3.53 14.30 2.10
CA GLU A 92 4.21 15.59 2.01
C GLU A 92 3.45 16.61 2.84
N SER A 93 4.07 17.15 3.89
CA SER A 93 3.45 18.17 4.75
C SER A 93 2.05 17.76 5.25
N ARG A 94 1.90 16.49 5.64
CA ARG A 94 0.64 15.85 6.10
C ARG A 94 -0.43 15.63 5.02
N GLN A 95 -0.12 15.91 3.75
CA GLN A 95 -0.99 15.64 2.61
C GLN A 95 -0.49 14.45 1.80
N CYS A 96 -1.41 13.69 1.20
CA CYS A 96 -1.07 12.58 0.33
C CYS A 96 -0.91 13.06 -1.12
N ARG A 97 0.27 12.86 -1.71
CA ARG A 97 0.52 13.21 -3.13
C ARG A 97 -0.37 12.45 -4.12
N LEU A 98 -0.93 11.32 -3.71
CA LEU A 98 -1.84 10.49 -4.51
C LEU A 98 -3.15 10.25 -3.77
N PHE A 99 -3.77 11.31 -3.25
CA PHE A 99 -4.98 11.22 -2.45
C PHE A 99 -6.14 10.47 -3.15
N GLU A 100 -6.35 10.73 -4.44
CA GLU A 100 -7.42 10.09 -5.23
C GLU A 100 -7.14 8.63 -5.57
N ALA A 101 -5.87 8.20 -5.54
CA ALA A 101 -5.45 6.84 -5.84
C ALA A 101 -4.96 6.08 -4.60
N ARG A 102 -5.37 6.53 -3.40
CA ARG A 102 -5.06 5.86 -2.13
C ARG A 102 -5.47 4.38 -2.18
N PRO A 103 -4.62 3.46 -1.66
CA PRO A 103 -4.98 2.06 -1.47
C PRO A 103 -6.19 1.88 -0.55
N VAL A 104 -6.82 0.72 -0.60
CA VAL A 104 -8.03 0.42 0.18
C VAL A 104 -7.79 0.60 1.68
N ALA A 105 -6.65 0.11 2.19
CA ALA A 105 -6.28 0.29 3.60
C ALA A 105 -6.30 1.78 4.03
N CYS A 106 -5.87 2.69 3.17
CA CYS A 106 -5.89 4.13 3.45
C CYS A 106 -7.30 4.73 3.33
N ARG A 107 -8.13 4.25 2.39
CA ARG A 107 -9.51 4.73 2.21
C ARG A 107 -10.42 4.33 3.36
N LEU A 108 -10.21 3.14 3.92
CA LEU A 108 -11.00 2.61 5.03
C LEU A 108 -10.46 3.04 6.40
N PHE A 109 -9.35 3.79 6.44
CA PHE A 109 -8.68 4.16 7.69
C PHE A 109 -9.54 5.04 8.61
N ASP A 110 -10.45 5.85 8.07
CA ASP A 110 -11.27 6.73 8.90
C ASP A 110 -12.58 6.05 9.35
N LEU A 111 -12.83 4.81 8.90
CA LEU A 111 -13.98 4.03 9.36
C LEU A 111 -13.75 3.48 10.77
N PRO A 112 -14.83 3.36 11.58
CA PRO A 112 -14.80 2.64 12.85
C PRO A 112 -14.22 1.23 12.67
N HIS A 113 -13.48 0.73 13.67
CA HIS A 113 -12.75 -0.54 13.57
C HIS A 113 -13.63 -1.71 13.08
N GLY A 114 -14.85 -1.85 13.61
CA GLY A 114 -15.78 -2.91 13.18
C GLY A 114 -16.20 -2.79 11.71
N GLU A 115 -16.57 -1.58 11.26
CA GLU A 115 -16.92 -1.30 9.87
C GLU A 115 -15.70 -1.52 8.94
N ARG A 116 -14.52 -1.06 9.37
CA ARG A 116 -13.26 -1.24 8.64
C ARG A 116 -12.97 -2.71 8.38
N LEU A 117 -13.12 -3.59 9.37
CA LEU A 117 -12.90 -5.03 9.20
C LEU A 117 -13.85 -5.64 8.17
N VAL A 118 -15.14 -5.33 8.26
CA VAL A 118 -16.16 -5.85 7.34
C VAL A 118 -15.89 -5.36 5.91
N HIS A 119 -15.70 -4.05 5.73
CA HIS A 119 -15.44 -3.48 4.41
C HIS A 119 -14.10 -3.91 3.82
N SER A 120 -13.07 -4.07 4.66
CA SER A 120 -11.76 -4.56 4.20
C SER A 120 -11.85 -6.00 3.72
N ALA A 121 -12.67 -6.86 4.34
CA ALA A 121 -12.86 -8.23 3.90
C ALA A 121 -13.63 -8.29 2.56
N ASP A 122 -14.72 -7.53 2.44
CA ASP A 122 -15.56 -7.47 1.25
C ASP A 122 -14.79 -6.95 0.02
N VAL A 123 -14.17 -5.77 0.15
CA VAL A 123 -13.34 -5.18 -0.91
C VAL A 123 -12.11 -6.04 -1.18
N GLY A 124 -11.52 -6.65 -0.15
CA GLY A 124 -10.38 -7.55 -0.24
C GLY A 124 -10.66 -8.74 -1.15
N GLN A 125 -11.84 -9.37 -1.05
CA GLN A 125 -12.22 -10.49 -1.91
C GLN A 125 -12.27 -10.07 -3.39
N GLY A 126 -12.85 -8.90 -3.68
CA GLY A 126 -12.89 -8.35 -5.04
C GLY A 126 -11.50 -8.06 -5.60
N LEU A 127 -10.61 -7.46 -4.80
CA LEU A 127 -9.24 -7.16 -5.19
C LEU A 127 -8.38 -8.41 -5.39
N THR A 128 -8.55 -9.44 -4.55
CA THR A 128 -7.88 -10.72 -4.72
C THR A 128 -8.28 -11.37 -6.03
N ARG A 129 -9.58 -11.35 -6.37
CA ARG A 129 -10.08 -11.84 -7.65
C ARG A 129 -9.48 -11.07 -8.83
N LEU A 130 -9.57 -9.74 -8.84
CA LEU A 130 -9.01 -8.91 -9.90
C LEU A 130 -7.50 -9.11 -10.06
N SER A 131 -6.78 -9.24 -8.95
CA SER A 131 -5.34 -9.54 -8.96
C SER A 131 -5.05 -10.91 -9.58
N GLY A 132 -5.90 -11.91 -9.32
CA GLY A 132 -5.81 -13.23 -9.93
C GLY A 132 -6.11 -13.22 -11.43
N ASP A 133 -7.14 -12.46 -11.85
CA ASP A 133 -7.50 -12.31 -13.26
C ASP A 133 -6.37 -11.61 -14.04
N VAL A 134 -5.78 -10.56 -13.48
CA VAL A 134 -4.61 -9.86 -14.05
C VAL A 134 -3.43 -10.82 -14.16
N TRP A 135 -3.11 -11.55 -13.08
CA TRP A 135 -2.03 -12.53 -13.09
C TRP A 135 -2.26 -13.61 -14.17
N PHE A 136 -3.47 -14.15 -14.23
CA PHE A 136 -3.84 -15.16 -15.23
C PHE A 136 -3.72 -14.62 -16.65
N ALA A 137 -4.17 -13.38 -16.91
CA ALA A 137 -4.06 -12.77 -18.23
C ALA A 137 -2.59 -12.65 -18.70
N PHE A 138 -1.65 -12.36 -17.79
CA PHE A 138 -0.22 -12.25 -18.12
C PHE A 138 0.50 -13.58 -18.20
N THR A 139 0.10 -14.57 -17.41
CA THR A 139 0.89 -15.80 -17.19
C THR A 139 0.22 -17.06 -17.73
N SER A 140 -1.07 -16.99 -18.10
CA SER A 140 -1.93 -18.15 -18.38
C SER A 140 -1.95 -19.19 -17.24
N ARG A 141 -1.66 -18.76 -16.01
CA ARG A 141 -1.60 -19.59 -14.80
C ARG A 141 -2.34 -18.90 -13.67
N PHE A 142 -2.83 -19.67 -12.70
CA PHE A 142 -3.42 -19.09 -11.49
C PHE A 142 -2.34 -18.62 -10.52
N PRO A 143 -2.57 -17.55 -9.74
CA PRO A 143 -1.61 -17.10 -8.73
C PRO A 143 -1.42 -18.17 -7.66
N GLY A 144 -0.20 -18.31 -7.16
CA GLY A 144 0.11 -19.20 -6.02
C GLY A 144 -0.54 -18.75 -4.72
N ASN A 145 -0.55 -19.64 -3.72
CA ASN A 145 -0.98 -19.36 -2.35
C ASN A 145 0.26 -19.21 -1.43
N PRO A 146 0.47 -18.09 -0.74
CA PRO A 146 -0.40 -16.91 -0.64
C PRO A 146 -0.36 -15.99 -1.86
N PRO A 147 -1.45 -15.23 -2.11
CA PRO A 147 -1.51 -14.25 -3.18
C PRO A 147 -0.39 -13.21 -3.08
N LEU A 148 -0.06 -12.60 -4.22
CA LEU A 148 0.90 -11.51 -4.27
C LEU A 148 0.43 -10.31 -3.45
N SER A 149 1.32 -9.85 -2.57
CA SER A 149 1.14 -8.64 -1.78
C SER A 149 2.42 -7.82 -1.81
N PHE A 150 2.27 -6.50 -1.74
CA PHE A 150 3.36 -5.55 -1.86
C PHE A 150 3.18 -4.43 -0.83
N SER A 151 4.26 -3.99 -0.21
CA SER A 151 4.20 -2.79 0.62
C SER A 151 4.13 -1.54 -0.26
N LEU A 152 3.44 -0.50 0.22
CA LEU A 152 3.33 0.77 -0.50
C LEU A 152 4.69 1.35 -0.87
N SER A 153 5.69 1.20 0.00
CA SER A 153 7.05 1.68 -0.26
C SER A 153 7.74 0.91 -1.40
N GLU A 154 7.48 -0.38 -1.57
CA GLU A 154 8.00 -1.16 -2.71
C GLU A 154 7.30 -0.79 -4.01
N VAL A 155 5.99 -0.49 -3.96
CA VAL A 155 5.23 -0.06 -5.13
C VAL A 155 5.73 1.28 -5.62
N VAL A 156 5.77 2.28 -4.73
CA VAL A 156 6.23 3.64 -5.07
C VAL A 156 7.68 3.65 -5.55
N SER A 157 8.56 2.81 -4.98
CA SER A 157 9.95 2.73 -5.44
C SER A 157 10.15 1.88 -6.70
N GLY A 158 9.10 1.29 -7.26
CA GLY A 158 9.17 0.37 -8.40
C GLY A 158 9.75 -1.03 -8.10
N LYS A 159 10.10 -1.33 -6.84
CA LYS A 159 10.66 -2.64 -6.46
C LYS A 159 9.67 -3.78 -6.57
N PHE A 160 8.37 -3.48 -6.49
CA PHE A 160 7.33 -4.50 -6.64
C PHE A 160 7.42 -5.23 -7.99
N VAL A 161 7.91 -4.56 -9.05
CA VAL A 161 8.12 -5.15 -10.38
C VAL A 161 9.15 -6.28 -10.31
N GLN A 162 10.26 -6.06 -9.60
CA GLN A 162 11.26 -7.10 -9.37
C GLN A 162 10.64 -8.28 -8.61
N SER A 163 9.88 -8.03 -7.54
CA SER A 163 9.21 -9.08 -6.76
C SER A 163 8.19 -9.86 -7.60
N PHE A 164 7.46 -9.17 -8.48
CA PHE A 164 6.54 -9.78 -9.44
C PHE A 164 7.26 -10.73 -10.40
N PHE A 165 8.33 -10.28 -11.06
CA PHE A 165 9.10 -11.13 -11.98
C PHE A 165 9.81 -12.28 -11.28
N HIS A 166 10.30 -12.10 -10.05
CA HIS A 166 10.87 -13.21 -9.28
C HIS A 166 9.83 -14.30 -9.02
N ARG A 167 8.60 -13.93 -8.66
CA ARG A 167 7.53 -14.93 -8.49
C ARG A 167 7.15 -15.58 -9.82
N LEU A 168 7.17 -14.83 -10.92
CA LEU A 168 6.92 -15.40 -12.25
C LEU A 168 7.91 -16.52 -12.58
N MET A 169 9.22 -16.29 -12.35
CA MET A 169 10.26 -17.29 -12.60
C MET A 169 10.17 -18.50 -11.66
N GLN A 170 9.75 -18.32 -10.41
CA GLN A 170 9.59 -19.43 -9.46
C GLN A 170 8.38 -20.33 -9.72
N THR A 171 7.51 -19.92 -10.65
CA THR A 171 6.31 -20.68 -11.02
C THR A 171 6.56 -21.57 -12.24
N GLU A 172 7.78 -21.57 -12.81
CA GLU A 172 8.27 -22.56 -13.81
C GLU A 172 8.44 -23.96 -13.21
#